data_AF-A0A800XM11-F1
#
_entry.id   AF-A0A800XM11-F1
#
_cell.length_a   1.000
_cell.length_b   1.000
_cell.length_c   1.000
_cell.angle_alpha   90.00
_cell.angle_beta   90.00
_cell.angle_gamma   90.00
#
_symmetry.space_group_name_H-M   'P 1'
#
loop_
_entity.id
_entity.type
_entity.pdbx_description
1 polymer ?
#
loop_
_entity_poly.entity_id
_entity_poly.type
_entity_poly.pdbx_seq_one_letter_code
_entity_poly.pdbx_strand_id
1 'polypeptide(L)' 'MYVRTTIQLREDVYQMLKKDAGSRRMSEKINKILTEALFKKKKTLFGTMPKIGIGDLRDHKDRI' A
#
# COMPACT_ATOMS: atom_id res chain seq x y z
N MET A 1 -13.30 -3.34 -19.78
CA MET A 1 -14.08 -2.09 -19.60
C MET A 1 -13.09 -0.98 -19.25
N TYR A 2 -12.91 0.02 -20.11
CA TYR A 2 -12.01 1.15 -19.84
C TYR A 2 -12.82 2.29 -19.26
N VAL A 3 -12.53 2.66 -18.01
CA VAL A 3 -13.14 3.83 -17.37
C VAL A 3 -12.19 5.00 -17.58
N ARG A 4 -12.70 6.08 -18.18
CA ARG A 4 -11.95 7.34 -18.26
C ARG A 4 -12.10 8.04 -16.92
N THR A 5 -10.97 8.31 -16.27
CA THR A 5 -10.94 8.99 -14.97
C THR A 5 -10.17 10.29 -15.12
N THR A 6 -10.78 11.39 -14.70
CA THR A 6 -10.11 12.68 -14.62
C THR A 6 -9.53 12.83 -13.22
N ILE A 7 -8.25 13.17 -13.13
CA ILE A 7 -7.54 13.34 -11.85
C ILE A 7 -6.90 14.72 -11.85
N GLN A 8 -7.06 15.46 -10.76
CA GLN A 8 -6.32 16.70 -10.54
C GLN A 8 -4.95 16.36 -9.96
N LEU A 9 -3.90 16.78 -10.66
CA LEU A 9 -2.51 16.62 -10.23
C LEU A 9 -1.89 17.99 -10.03
N ARG A 10 -1.00 18.13 -9.04
CA ARG A 10 -0.13 19.30 -8.96
C ARG A 10 0.82 19.31 -10.15
N GLU A 11 1.10 20.50 -10.66
CA GLU A 11 1.98 20.74 -11.81
C GLU A 11 3.34 20.03 -11.64
N ASP A 12 3.95 20.13 -10.46
CA ASP A 12 5.26 19.56 -10.14
C ASP A 12 5.26 18.02 -10.25
N VAL A 13 4.20 17.40 -9.75
CA VAL A 13 4.01 15.94 -9.76
C VAL A 13 3.78 15.47 -11.19
N TYR A 14 3.03 16.23 -11.98
CA TYR A 14 2.82 15.94 -13.40
C TYR A 14 4.13 15.98 -14.18
N GLN A 15 4.99 16.96 -13.94
CA GLN A 15 6.30 17.07 -14.59
C GLN A 15 7.23 15.91 -14.22
N MET A 16 7.28 15.52 -12.95
CA MET A 16 8.02 14.32 -12.53
C MET A 16 7.48 13.08 -13.23
N LEU A 17 6.17 12.83 -13.15
CA LEU A 17 5.55 11.66 -13.80
C LEU A 17 5.81 11.63 -15.31
N LYS A 18 5.79 12.78 -15.99
CA LYS A 18 6.06 12.89 -17.42
C LYS A 18 7.50 12.52 -17.78
N LYS A 19 8.48 12.96 -16.98
CA LYS A 19 9.89 12.57 -17.15
C LYS A 19 10.10 11.06 -16.96
N ASP A 20 9.34 10.50 -16.02
CA ASP A 20 9.55 9.15 -15.53
C ASP A 20 8.76 8.06 -16.29
N ALA A 21 7.60 8.41 -16.83
CA ALA A 21 6.69 7.48 -17.52
C ALA A 21 6.82 7.54 -19.05
N GLY A 22 7.32 8.65 -19.58
CA GLY A 22 7.20 8.98 -20.99
C GLY A 22 5.75 9.25 -21.41
N SER A 23 5.55 9.69 -22.66
CA SER A 23 4.25 10.15 -23.18
C SER A 23 3.16 9.07 -23.25
N ARG A 24 3.53 7.79 -23.38
CA ARG A 24 2.58 6.72 -23.75
C ARG A 24 2.07 5.88 -22.57
N ARG A 25 2.73 5.91 -21.41
CA ARG A 25 2.42 5.03 -20.25
C ARG A 25 2.07 5.76 -18.95
N MET A 26 1.70 7.04 -19.03
CA MET A 26 1.30 7.85 -17.88
C MET A 26 0.14 7.23 -17.09
N SER A 27 -0.91 6.79 -17.77
CA SER A 27 -2.11 6.23 -17.11
C SER A 27 -1.80 4.94 -16.35
N GLU A 28 -1.01 4.04 -16.95
CA GLU A 28 -0.58 2.79 -16.31
C GLU A 28 0.27 3.05 -15.07
N LYS A 29 1.21 4.01 -15.15
CA LYS A 29 2.09 4.34 -14.03
C LYS A 29 1.32 5.01 -12.88
N ILE A 30 0.37 5.89 -13.19
CA ILE A 30 -0.53 6.50 -12.20
C ILE A 30 -1.34 5.41 -11.49
N ASN A 31 -1.94 4.49 -12.24
CA ASN A 31 -2.72 3.40 -11.65
C ASN A 31 -1.87 2.48 -10.77
N LYS A 32 -0.64 2.18 -11.19
CA LYS A 32 0.30 1.39 -10.37
C LYS A 32 0.66 2.12 -9.07
N ILE A 33 0.99 3.41 -9.13
CA ILE A 33 1.30 4.23 -7.95
C ILE A 33 0.10 4.30 -7.00
N LEU A 34 -1.10 4.55 -7.52
CA LEU A 34 -2.32 4.59 -6.72
C LEU A 34 -2.62 3.23 -6.08
N THR A 35 -2.43 2.15 -6.83
CA THR A 35 -2.61 0.78 -6.31
C THR A 35 -1.62 0.50 -5.19
N GLU A 36 -0.34 0.83 -5.38
CA GLU A 36 0.66 0.64 -4.34
C GLU A 36 0.41 1.54 -3.12
N ALA A 37 0.01 2.80 -3.30
CA ALA A 37 -0.19 3.73 -2.18
C ALA A 37 -1.45 3.41 -1.37
N LEU A 38 -2.55 3.03 -2.04
CA LEU A 38 -3.85 2.81 -1.41
C LEU A 38 -4.07 1.36 -0.98
N PHE A 39 -3.52 0.39 -1.74
CA PHE A 39 -3.70 -1.04 -1.47
C PHE A 39 -2.45 -1.74 -0.93
N LYS A 40 -1.28 -1.07 -0.78
CA LYS A 40 -0.24 -1.65 0.09
C LYS A 40 -0.85 -1.82 1.46
N LYS A 41 -0.79 -3.07 1.95
CA LYS A 41 -1.18 -3.50 3.29
C LYS A 41 -0.60 -2.53 4.33
N LYS A 42 -1.33 -1.47 4.68
CA LYS A 42 -1.19 -0.87 5.99
C LYS A 42 -1.42 -2.04 6.95
N LYS A 43 -0.41 -2.37 7.77
CA LYS A 43 -0.67 -3.09 9.02
C LYS A 43 -1.76 -2.26 9.68
N THR A 44 -2.98 -2.75 9.62
CA THR A 44 -4.13 -2.07 10.18
C THR A 44 -3.85 -1.94 11.66
N LEU A 45 -3.90 -0.72 12.20
CA LEU A 45 -3.98 -0.50 13.65
C LEU A 45 -5.22 -1.19 14.24
N PHE A 46 -6.17 -1.54 13.37
CA PHE A 46 -7.40 -2.30 13.61
C PHE A 46 -7.33 -3.71 12.99
N GLY A 47 -6.14 -4.28 12.82
CA GLY A 47 -5.98 -5.66 12.37
C GLY A 47 -6.16 -6.62 13.54
N THR A 48 -6.91 -7.70 13.30
CA THR A 48 -6.95 -8.85 14.22
C THR A 48 -5.53 -9.23 14.62
N MET A 49 -5.30 -9.31 15.93
CA MET A 49 -4.03 -9.69 16.53
C MET A 49 -3.49 -10.93 15.81
N PRO A 50 -2.23 -10.93 15.33
CA PRO A 50 -1.64 -12.12 14.74
C PRO A 50 -1.78 -13.26 15.74
N LYS A 51 -2.11 -14.48 15.27
CA LYS A 51 -2.15 -15.66 16.14
C LYS A 51 -0.73 -15.92 16.63
N ILE A 52 -0.43 -15.43 17.83
CA ILE A 52 0.81 -15.73 18.53
C ILE A 52 0.73 -17.21 18.92
N GLY A 53 1.78 -17.96 18.60
CA GLY A 53 1.87 -19.36 19.01
C GLY A 53 1.97 -19.46 20.53
N ILE A 54 1.49 -20.58 21.09
CA ILE A 54 1.49 -20.88 22.52
C ILE A 54 2.92 -20.96 23.11
N GLY A 55 3.97 -20.89 22.29
CA GLY A 55 5.36 -20.98 22.74
C GLY A 55 5.85 -19.86 23.66
N ASP A 56 5.14 -18.73 23.74
CA ASP A 56 5.46 -17.63 24.69
C ASP A 56 4.52 -17.62 25.92
N LEU A 57 3.59 -18.58 26.01
CA LEU A 57 2.85 -18.81 27.25
C LEU A 57 3.76 -19.54 28.23
N ARG A 58 4.28 -18.81 29.22
CA ARG A 58 5.01 -19.41 30.33
C ARG A 58 4.06 -20.22 31.19
N ASP A 59 4.35 -21.50 31.36
CA ASP A 59 3.60 -22.36 32.27
C ASP A 59 3.83 -21.88 33.72
N HIS A 60 2.75 -21.74 34.49
CA HIS A 60 2.82 -21.32 35.90
C HIS A 60 3.65 -22.28 36.79
N LYS A 61 4.04 -23.44 36.25
CA LYS A 61 4.82 -24.47 36.92
C LYS A 61 6.31 -24.15 37.04
N ASP A 62 6.85 -23.24 36.24
CA ASP A 62 8.27 -22.85 36.29
C ASP A 62 8.59 -21.86 37.43
N ARG A 63 7.66 -21.68 38.38
CA ARG A 63 7.83 -20.88 39.60
C ARG A 63 7.67 -21.73 40.88
N ILE A 64 8.25 -22.93 40.90
CA ILE A 64 8.47 -23.69 42.14
C ILE A 64 9.96 -23.68 42.45
#